data_AF-U2TJ24-F1
#
_entry.id   AF-U2TJ24-F1
#
_cell.length_a   1.000
_cell.length_b   1.000
_cell.length_c   1.000
_cell.angle_alpha   90.00
_cell.angle_beta   90.00
_cell.angle_gamma   90.00
#
_symmetry.space_group_name_H-M   'P 1'
#
loop_
_entity.id
_entity.type
_entity.pdbx_description
1 polymer ?
#
loop_
_entity_poly.entity_id
_entity_poly.type
_entity_poly.pdbx_seq_one_letter_code
_entity_poly.pdbx_strand_id
1 'polypeptide(L)'
;MADKFERSGLTAARSEHVDAPVIEEFPLTLECEVLEAGESVSGYRVVGRIVNVLADETVLSADGAPDITKVNPLIFDQFHNDYYALGERVAGAWAAGKGLMG
;
A
#
# COMPACT_ATOMS: atom_id res chain seq x y z
N MET A 1 -17.60 20.22 3.99
CA MET A 1 -16.47 19.63 4.72
C MET A 1 -15.21 20.25 4.15
N ALA A 2 -14.32 20.80 4.97
CA ALA A 2 -13.09 21.44 4.49
C ALA A 2 -12.16 20.41 3.80
N ASP A 3 -11.26 20.90 2.95
CA ASP A 3 -10.34 20.09 2.16
C ASP A 3 -9.47 19.19 3.05
N LYS A 4 -9.33 17.92 2.69
CA LYS A 4 -8.60 16.95 3.52
C LYS A 4 -7.09 17.16 3.45
N PHE A 5 -6.56 17.54 2.29
CA PHE A 5 -5.14 17.81 2.10
C PHE A 5 -4.70 19.02 2.93
N GLU A 6 -5.50 20.09 2.95
CA GLU A 6 -5.26 21.26 3.82
C GLU A 6 -5.19 20.87 5.30
N ARG A 7 -6.10 19.99 5.74
CA ARG A 7 -6.17 19.55 7.15
C ARG A 7 -5.08 18.58 7.55
N SER A 8 -4.63 17.72 6.64
CA SER A 8 -3.58 16.74 6.92
C SER A 8 -2.18 17.28 6.66
N GLY A 9 -2.06 18.40 5.93
CA GLY A 9 -0.79 18.92 5.44
C GLY A 9 -0.14 18.02 4.39
N LEU A 10 -0.93 17.19 3.70
CA LEU A 10 -0.45 16.30 2.64
C LEU A 10 -0.57 17.01 1.29
N THR A 11 0.31 16.66 0.36
CA THR A 11 0.38 17.26 -0.97
C THR A 11 -0.18 16.31 -2.01
N ALA A 12 -1.21 16.77 -2.72
CA ALA A 12 -1.79 16.04 -3.85
C ALA A 12 -1.05 16.39 -5.14
N ALA A 13 -0.49 15.39 -5.81
CA ALA A 13 0.06 15.52 -7.15
C ALA A 13 -0.85 14.84 -8.17
N ARG A 14 -0.86 15.34 -9.41
CA ARG A 14 -1.60 14.72 -10.51
C ARG A 14 -0.86 13.47 -10.97
N SER A 15 -1.57 12.34 -11.06
CA SER A 15 -1.06 11.13 -11.71
C SER A 15 -0.86 11.33 -13.22
N GLU A 16 0.18 10.72 -13.77
CA GLU A 16 0.40 10.63 -15.22
C GLU A 16 -0.37 9.46 -15.86
N HIS A 17 -0.81 8.49 -15.05
CA HIS A 17 -1.36 7.22 -15.51
C HIS A 17 -2.87 7.09 -15.32
N VAL A 18 -3.47 7.80 -14.35
CA VAL A 18 -4.90 7.71 -14.02
C VAL A 18 -5.51 9.08 -13.72
N ASP A 19 -6.84 9.18 -13.81
CA ASP A 19 -7.59 10.38 -13.39
C ASP A 19 -7.83 10.37 -11.88
N ALA A 20 -6.75 10.31 -11.10
CA ALA A 20 -6.75 10.36 -9.64
C ALA A 20 -5.47 11.03 -9.12
N PRO A 21 -5.52 11.75 -7.98
CA PRO A 21 -4.32 12.31 -7.37
C PRO A 21 -3.51 11.23 -6.64
N VAL A 22 -2.19 11.43 -6.57
CA VAL A 22 -1.26 10.70 -5.70
C VAL A 22 -0.81 11.60 -4.55
N ILE A 23 -0.32 11.00 -3.45
CA ILE A 23 0.16 11.72 -2.27
C ILE A 23 1.68 11.73 -2.30
N GLU A 24 2.31 12.90 -2.32
CA GLU A 24 3.77 13.03 -2.47
C GLU A 24 4.54 12.49 -1.26
N GLU A 25 3.99 12.61 -0.05
CA GLU A 25 4.67 12.21 1.17
C GLU A 25 4.64 10.69 1.42
N PHE A 26 3.88 9.91 0.64
CA PHE A 26 3.78 8.47 0.82
C PHE A 26 4.82 7.73 -0.02
N PRO A 27 5.66 6.86 0.58
CA PRO A 27 6.80 6.28 -0.10
C PRO A 27 6.42 5.18 -1.11
N LEU A 28 5.15 4.78 -1.14
CA LEU A 28 4.63 3.77 -2.07
C LEU A 28 3.18 4.12 -2.42
N THR A 29 2.90 4.23 -3.71
CA THR A 29 1.56 4.48 -4.26
C THR A 29 1.26 3.53 -5.41
N LEU A 30 0.04 2.99 -5.44
CA LEU A 30 -0.47 2.16 -6.54
C LEU A 30 -1.46 2.98 -7.36
N GLU A 31 -1.18 3.16 -8.65
CA GLU A 31 -2.08 3.83 -9.57
C GLU A 31 -2.96 2.80 -10.25
N CYS A 32 -4.28 2.95 -10.09
CA CYS A 32 -5.25 1.93 -10.45
C CYS A 32 -6.39 2.46 -11.33
N GLU A 33 -6.73 1.71 -12.37
CA GLU A 33 -7.97 1.91 -13.13
C GLU A 33 -9.08 1.02 -12.57
N VAL A 34 -10.30 1.55 -12.45
CA VAL A 34 -11.45 0.79 -11.92
C VAL A 34 -11.90 -0.26 -12.95
N LEU A 35 -11.94 -1.53 -12.53
CA LEU A 35 -12.51 -2.62 -13.30
C LEU A 35 -13.97 -2.92 -12.90
N GLU A 36 -14.24 -2.88 -11.60
CA GLU A 36 -15.55 -3.19 -11.01
C GLU A 36 -15.76 -2.34 -9.76
N ALA A 37 -16.98 -1.87 -9.52
CA ALA A 37 -17.37 -1.20 -8.28
C ALA A 37 -18.83 -1.51 -7.95
N GLY A 38 -19.10 -1.94 -6.71
CA GLY A 38 -20.47 -2.29 -6.31
C GLY A 38 -20.59 -2.80 -4.88
N GLU A 39 -21.83 -3.04 -4.48
CA GLU A 39 -22.16 -3.63 -3.17
C GLU A 39 -21.65 -5.07 -3.08
N SER A 40 -21.11 -5.43 -1.92
CA SER A 40 -20.71 -6.79 -1.59
C SER A 40 -21.19 -7.14 -0.18
N VAL A 41 -21.05 -8.42 0.21
CA VAL A 41 -21.48 -8.89 1.54
C VAL A 41 -20.81 -8.13 2.69
N SER A 42 -19.61 -7.60 2.47
CA SER A 42 -18.81 -6.87 3.45
C SER A 42 -18.81 -5.35 3.22
N GLY A 43 -19.75 -4.82 2.43
CA GLY A 43 -19.85 -3.41 2.07
C GLY A 43 -19.41 -3.11 0.65
N TYR A 44 -19.13 -1.84 0.36
CA TYR A 44 -18.79 -1.41 -1.00
C TYR A 44 -17.39 -1.90 -1.41
N ARG A 45 -17.30 -2.64 -2.51
CA ARG A 45 -16.06 -3.21 -3.02
C ARG A 45 -15.71 -2.60 -4.37
N VAL A 46 -14.43 -2.25 -4.54
CA VAL A 46 -13.86 -1.77 -5.79
C VAL A 46 -12.70 -2.68 -6.19
N VAL A 47 -12.66 -3.11 -7.45
CA VAL A 47 -11.55 -3.83 -8.05
C VAL A 47 -10.77 -2.87 -8.93
N GLY A 48 -9.51 -2.62 -8.57
CA GLY A 48 -8.59 -1.80 -9.35
C GLY A 48 -7.58 -2.67 -10.11
N ARG A 49 -7.35 -2.35 -11.39
CA ARG A 49 -6.19 -2.82 -12.15
C ARG A 49 -5.03 -1.88 -11.88
N ILE A 50 -3.95 -2.39 -11.29
CA ILE A 50 -2.70 -1.63 -11.14
C ILE A 50 -2.13 -1.38 -12.54
N VAL A 51 -2.01 -0.10 -12.91
CA VAL A 51 -1.39 0.34 -14.17
C VAL A 51 0.00 0.91 -13.96
N ASN A 52 0.32 1.35 -12.75
CA ASN A 52 1.66 1.77 -12.36
C ASN A 52 1.89 1.67 -10.83
N VAL A 53 3.16 1.62 -10.42
CA VAL A 53 3.60 1.64 -9.02
C VAL A 53 4.65 2.73 -8.87
N LEU A 54 4.36 3.72 -8.02
CA LEU A 54 5.30 4.76 -7.64
C LEU A 54 5.94 4.35 -6.31
N ALA A 55 7.26 4.30 -6.26
CA ALA A 55 8.01 4.01 -5.05
C ALA A 55 9.15 5.01 -4.90
N ASP A 56 9.30 5.58 -3.71
CA ASP A 56 10.43 6.43 -3.38
C ASP A 56 11.72 5.59 -3.38
N GLU A 57 12.80 6.11 -3.97
CA GLU A 57 14.08 5.39 -4.07
C GLU A 57 14.63 5.00 -2.69
N THR A 58 14.31 5.75 -1.64
CA THR A 58 14.73 5.48 -0.27
C THR A 58 14.13 4.18 0.29
N VAL A 59 12.99 3.72 -0.24
CA VAL A 59 12.33 2.49 0.20
C VAL A 59 12.60 1.29 -0.69
N LEU A 60 13.43 1.43 -1.73
CA LEU A 60 13.78 0.30 -2.60
C LEU A 60 14.91 -0.56 -1.99
N SER A 61 14.84 -1.87 -2.21
CA SER A 61 15.95 -2.81 -1.99
C SER A 61 16.94 -2.76 -3.16
N ALA A 62 18.08 -3.45 -3.01
CA ALA A 62 19.15 -3.46 -3.99
C ALA A 62 18.74 -4.05 -5.37
N ASP A 63 17.67 -4.83 -5.42
CA ASP A 63 17.08 -5.39 -6.64
C ASP A 63 15.99 -4.48 -7.25
N GLY A 64 15.78 -3.29 -6.69
CA GLY A 64 14.80 -2.31 -7.17
C GLY A 64 13.35 -2.60 -6.77
N ALA A 65 13.09 -3.61 -5.95
CA ALA A 65 11.76 -3.87 -5.39
C ALA A 65 11.51 -3.01 -4.13
N PRO A 66 10.25 -2.73 -3.75
CA PRO A 66 9.96 -2.11 -2.47
C PRO A 66 10.39 -3.01 -1.29
N ASP A 67 11.25 -2.47 -0.42
CA ASP A 67 11.61 -3.10 0.85
C ASP A 67 10.55 -2.74 1.89
N ILE A 68 9.73 -3.73 2.26
CA ILE A 68 8.62 -3.53 3.19
C ILE A 68 9.05 -2.98 4.56
N THR A 69 10.29 -3.25 4.98
CA THR A 69 10.82 -2.73 6.25
C THR A 69 11.17 -1.25 6.17
N LYS A 70 11.49 -0.75 4.98
CA LYS A 70 11.71 0.68 4.72
C LYS A 70 10.41 1.42 4.45
N VAL A 71 9.45 0.78 3.76
CA VAL A 71 8.08 1.31 3.60
C VAL A 71 7.41 1.47 4.96
N ASN A 72 7.64 0.54 5.90
CA ASN A 72 7.11 0.53 7.26
C ASN A 72 5.62 0.93 7.35
N PRO A 73 4.72 0.19 6.67
CA PRO A 73 3.31 0.54 6.61
C PRO A 73 2.65 0.42 8.00
N LEU A 74 1.62 1.25 8.22
CA LEU A 74 0.76 1.12 9.40
C LEU A 74 -0.15 -0.09 9.25
N ILE A 75 -0.22 -0.91 10.30
CA ILE A 75 -1.11 -2.06 10.38
C ILE A 75 -2.26 -1.68 11.32
N PHE A 76 -3.50 -1.80 10.84
CA PHE A 76 -4.69 -1.53 11.63
C PHE A 76 -5.24 -2.81 12.25
N ASP A 77 -5.39 -2.82 13.57
CA ASP A 77 -6.10 -3.88 14.29
C ASP A 77 -7.56 -3.47 14.53
N GLN A 78 -8.48 -4.07 13.78
CA GLN A 78 -9.91 -3.81 13.89
C GLN A 78 -10.55 -4.21 15.24
N PHE A 79 -9.93 -5.10 16.01
CA PHE A 79 -10.50 -5.56 17.28
C PHE A 79 -10.30 -4.54 18.40
N HIS A 80 -9.12 -3.90 18.44
CA HIS A 80 -8.77 -2.91 19.45
C HIS A 80 -8.82 -1.46 18.93
N ASN A 81 -8.91 -1.27 17.61
CA ASN A 81 -8.80 0.01 16.92
C ASN A 81 -7.44 0.70 17.09
N ASP A 82 -6.37 -0.10 17.17
CA ASP A 82 -5.00 0.37 17.34
C ASP A 82 -4.21 0.31 16.02
N TYR A 83 -3.16 1.14 15.93
CA TYR A 83 -2.19 1.11 14.85
C TYR A 83 -0.85 0.58 15.32
N TYR A 84 -0.25 -0.29 14.51
CA TYR A 84 1.06 -0.88 14.76
C TYR A 84 2.02 -0.58 13.62
N ALA A 85 3.31 -0.46 13.96
CA ALA A 85 4.39 -0.50 12.98
C ALA A 85 4.67 -1.94 12.55
N LEU A 86 5.35 -2.10 11.41
CA LEU A 86 5.80 -3.41 10.96
C LEU A 86 6.87 -3.98 11.89
N GLY A 87 6.75 -5.28 12.22
CA GLY A 87 7.75 -6.01 12.97
C GLY A 87 8.91 -6.55 12.11
N GLU A 88 9.71 -7.43 12.69
CA GLU A 88 10.85 -8.04 12.00
C GLU A 88 10.43 -9.12 10.99
N ARG A 89 11.26 -9.33 9.96
CA ARG A 89 11.10 -10.46 9.05
C ARG A 89 11.35 -11.77 9.80
N VAL A 90 10.35 -12.64 9.83
CA VAL A 90 10.43 -13.93 10.54
C VAL A 90 11.13 -15.02 9.72
N ALA A 91 10.80 -15.18 8.44
CA ALA A 91 11.38 -16.22 7.57
C ALA A 91 11.15 -15.94 6.07
N GLY A 92 11.71 -16.78 5.19
CA GLY A 92 11.45 -16.74 3.75
C GLY A 92 10.20 -17.52 3.35
N ALA A 93 9.24 -16.85 2.71
CA ALA A 93 8.10 -17.51 2.06
C ALA A 93 8.60 -18.52 1.00
N TRP A 94 7.84 -19.61 0.81
CA TRP A 94 8.18 -20.73 -0.10
C TRP A 94 9.55 -21.39 0.15
N ALA A 95 10.20 -21.13 1.28
CA ALA A 95 11.49 -21.69 1.65
C ALA A 95 11.48 -22.33 3.05
N ALA A 96 10.95 -21.63 4.06
CA ALA A 96 11.01 -22.05 5.47
C ALA A 96 10.45 -23.45 5.74
N GLY A 97 9.41 -23.86 5.01
CA GLY A 97 8.77 -25.16 5.17
C GLY A 97 9.37 -26.30 4.33
N LYS A 98 10.33 -26.03 3.44
CA LYS A 98 10.85 -27.06 2.50
C LYS A 98 11.46 -28.27 3.21
N GLY A 99 12.11 -28.07 4.35
CA GLY A 99 12.67 -29.18 5.15
C GLY A 99 11.63 -30.08 5.83
N LEU A 100 10.35 -29.72 5.78
CA LEU A 100 9.22 -30.51 6.28
C LEU A 100 8.48 -31.23 5.15
N MET A 101 8.83 -30.97 3.89
CA MET A 101 8.29 -31.65 2.73
C MET A 101 9.13 -32.91 2.51
N GLY A 102 8.54 -34.08 2.75
CA GLY A 102 9.18 -35.39 2.56
C GLY A 102 9.47 -35.71 1.10
#